data_AF-A0A8J8KTN0-F1
#
_entry.id   AF-A0A8J8KTN0-F1
#
_cell.length_a   1.000
_cell.length_b   1.000
_cell.length_c   1.000
_cell.angle_alpha   90.00
_cell.angle_beta   90.00
_cell.angle_gamma   90.00
#
_symmetry.space_group_name_H-M   'P 1'
#
loop_
_entity.id
_entity.type
_entity.pdbx_description
1 polymer ?
#
loop_
_entity_poly.entity_id
_entity_poly.type
_entity_poly.pdbx_seq_one_letter_code
_entity_poly.pdbx_strand_id
1 'polypeptide(L)'
;MLDGMLSVEPWIPPASPDLAILAMEAADEAGLASLRAWPSVSKGGVSFGQLPPFLCWRGQVDEAWHLVLLQAREVGALVHGAKTAPLPTGWLEALDLEALARPLARHPAFPGGTSVHVVQLPGTEAFRVRTFGTPAPDLVAEVLKRTSHIQIWHLAD
;
A
#
# COMPACT_ATOMS: atom_id res chain seq x y z
N MET A 1 18.70 -16.30 -20.92
CA MET A 1 18.56 -15.93 -19.50
C MET A 1 18.34 -14.43 -19.50
N LEU A 2 17.10 -14.00 -19.71
CA LEU A 2 16.78 -12.58 -19.68
C LEU A 2 16.64 -12.23 -18.20
N ASP A 3 17.46 -11.31 -17.72
CA ASP A 3 17.33 -10.71 -16.39
C ASP A 3 15.86 -10.36 -16.16
N GLY A 4 15.22 -11.05 -15.21
CA GLY A 4 13.87 -10.76 -14.76
C GLY A 4 13.87 -9.42 -14.05
N MET A 5 13.97 -8.33 -14.80
CA MET A 5 13.85 -6.98 -14.28
C MET A 5 12.50 -6.88 -13.57
N LEU A 6 12.54 -6.81 -12.25
CA LEU A 6 11.39 -6.50 -11.41
C LEU A 6 10.75 -5.21 -11.94
N SER A 7 9.60 -5.35 -12.61
CA SER A 7 8.82 -4.21 -13.07
C SER A 7 8.08 -3.67 -11.85
N VAL A 8 8.56 -2.54 -11.34
CA VAL A 8 7.94 -1.80 -10.24
C VAL A 8 7.60 -0.42 -10.77
N GLU A 9 6.39 0.05 -10.51
CA GLU A 9 5.95 1.39 -10.90
C GLU A 9 5.05 2.02 -9.84
N PRO A 10 5.06 3.36 -9.70
CA PRO A 10 4.05 4.05 -8.91
C PRO A 10 2.66 3.74 -9.43
N TRP A 11 1.72 3.48 -8.53
CA TRP A 11 0.31 3.27 -8.88
C TRP A 11 -0.54 4.33 -8.21
N ILE A 12 -1.20 5.18 -9.00
CA ILE A 12 -2.22 6.09 -8.49
C ILE A 12 -3.56 5.37 -8.68
N PRO A 13 -4.27 4.99 -7.59
CA PRO A 13 -5.54 4.31 -7.73
C PRO A 13 -6.52 5.17 -8.53
N PRO A 14 -7.12 4.65 -9.61
CA PRO A 14 -8.11 5.40 -10.36
C PRO A 14 -9.36 5.62 -9.49
N ALA A 15 -10.14 6.66 -9.80
CA ALA A 15 -11.41 6.91 -9.12
C ALA A 15 -12.50 5.87 -9.51
N SER A 16 -12.30 5.13 -10.61
CA SER A 16 -13.21 4.09 -11.08
C SER A 16 -12.43 2.83 -11.50
N PRO A 17 -12.86 1.64 -11.07
CA PRO A 17 -13.97 1.39 -10.14
C PRO A 17 -13.63 1.91 -8.72
N ASP A 18 -14.65 2.40 -8.01
CA ASP A 18 -14.47 2.92 -6.65
C ASP A 18 -14.10 1.77 -5.70
N LEU A 19 -12.95 1.89 -5.03
CA LEU A 19 -12.48 0.89 -4.08
C LEU A 19 -13.46 0.64 -2.92
N ALA A 20 -14.21 1.65 -2.49
CA ALA A 20 -15.21 1.52 -1.44
C ALA A 20 -16.42 0.70 -1.93
N ILE A 21 -16.84 0.89 -3.18
CA ILE A 21 -17.90 0.10 -3.80
C ILE A 21 -17.46 -1.35 -3.94
N LEU A 22 -16.26 -1.59 -4.52
CA LEU A 22 -15.71 -2.94 -4.65
C LEU A 22 -15.55 -3.63 -3.29
N ALA A 23 -15.22 -2.87 -2.25
CA ALA A 23 -15.08 -3.42 -0.91
C ALA A 23 -16.44 -3.81 -0.33
N MET A 24 -17.47 -2.97 -0.53
CA MET A 24 -18.84 -3.28 -0.10
C MET A 24 -19.36 -4.56 -0.78
N GLU A 25 -19.21 -4.66 -2.10
CA GLU A 25 -19.54 -5.88 -2.85
C GLU A 25 -18.77 -7.09 -2.33
N ALA A 26 -17.48 -6.92 -2.04
CA ALA A 26 -16.64 -7.97 -1.49
C ALA A 26 -17.08 -8.45 -0.10
N ALA A 27 -17.58 -7.54 0.73
CA ALA A 27 -18.02 -7.83 2.08
C ALA A 27 -19.35 -8.56 2.09
N ASP A 28 -20.28 -8.15 1.21
CA ASP A 28 -21.58 -8.78 1.04
C ASP A 28 -21.42 -10.25 0.61
N GLU A 29 -20.59 -10.50 -0.41
CA GLU A 29 -20.30 -11.85 -0.89
C GLU A 29 -19.63 -12.73 0.19
N ALA A 30 -18.77 -12.14 1.01
CA ALA A 30 -18.10 -12.85 2.11
C ALA A 30 -18.97 -12.99 3.38
N GLY A 31 -20.19 -12.46 3.41
CA GLY A 31 -21.09 -12.50 4.57
C GLY A 31 -20.57 -11.71 5.78
N LEU A 32 -19.78 -10.65 5.56
CA LEU A 32 -19.15 -9.89 6.63
C LEU A 32 -20.09 -8.83 7.21
N ALA A 33 -20.50 -9.03 8.47
CA ALA A 33 -21.45 -8.14 9.15
C ALA A 33 -20.91 -6.74 9.50
N SER A 34 -19.58 -6.57 9.56
CA SER A 34 -18.97 -5.25 9.80
C SER A 34 -17.50 -5.25 9.37
N LEU A 35 -17.07 -4.17 8.72
CA LEU A 35 -15.66 -3.91 8.42
C LEU A 35 -15.20 -2.64 9.12
N ARG A 36 -14.07 -2.73 9.84
CA ARG A 36 -13.59 -1.64 10.72
C ARG A 36 -13.01 -0.46 9.97
N ALA A 37 -12.44 -0.67 8.78
CA ALA A 37 -11.86 0.37 7.96
C ALA A 37 -11.95 -0.01 6.47
N TRP A 38 -12.63 0.83 5.70
CA TRP A 38 -12.77 0.65 4.25
C TRP A 38 -11.59 1.32 3.52
N PRO A 39 -10.98 0.66 2.52
CA PRO A 39 -10.05 1.32 1.65
C PRO A 39 -10.80 2.35 0.79
N SER A 40 -10.23 3.53 0.64
CA SER A 40 -10.75 4.56 -0.25
C SER A 40 -9.61 5.26 -0.98
N VAL A 41 -9.91 5.84 -2.14
CA VAL A 41 -8.94 6.65 -2.87
C VAL A 41 -8.94 8.06 -2.28
N SER A 42 -7.76 8.55 -1.89
CA SER A 42 -7.62 9.91 -1.36
C SER A 42 -6.25 10.48 -1.69
N LYS A 43 -6.23 11.73 -2.17
CA LYS A 43 -5.01 12.51 -2.47
C LYS A 43 -3.92 11.72 -3.23
N GLY A 44 -4.35 10.93 -4.22
CA GLY A 44 -3.45 10.14 -5.08
C GLY A 44 -2.94 8.82 -4.48
N GLY A 45 -3.47 8.39 -3.34
CA GLY A 45 -3.13 7.13 -2.68
C GLY A 45 -4.35 6.37 -2.16
N VAL A 46 -4.10 5.30 -1.40
CA VAL A 46 -5.13 4.52 -0.72
C VAL A 46 -5.19 4.92 0.76
N SER A 47 -6.35 5.30 1.27
CA SER A 47 -6.57 5.61 2.70
C SER A 47 -7.26 4.45 3.42
N PHE A 48 -6.94 4.28 4.71
CA PHE A 48 -7.56 3.29 5.60
C PHE A 48 -8.10 3.94 6.86
N GLY A 49 -9.42 3.96 7.00
CA GLY A 49 -10.06 4.53 8.19
C GLY A 49 -9.61 5.98 8.41
N GLN A 50 -8.93 6.23 9.54
CA GLN A 50 -8.40 7.56 9.89
C GLN A 50 -6.92 7.77 9.53
N LEU A 51 -6.27 6.76 8.95
CA LEU A 51 -4.85 6.85 8.57
C LEU A 51 -4.66 7.77 7.36
N PRO A 52 -3.52 8.48 7.29
CA PRO A 52 -3.15 9.21 6.08
C PRO A 52 -3.08 8.27 4.86
N PRO A 53 -3.31 8.81 3.64
CA PRO A 53 -3.19 8.03 2.42
C PRO A 53 -1.79 7.41 2.28
N PHE A 54 -1.75 6.14 1.87
CA PHE A 54 -0.55 5.41 1.52
C PHE A 54 -0.16 5.70 0.08
N LEU A 55 1.12 5.94 -0.15
CA LEU A 55 1.73 5.91 -1.46
C LEU A 55 1.83 4.44 -1.91
N CYS A 56 1.52 4.21 -3.19
CA CYS A 56 1.36 2.87 -3.72
C CYS A 56 2.35 2.61 -4.85
N TRP A 57 3.00 1.45 -4.82
CA TRP A 57 3.76 0.91 -5.95
C TRP A 57 3.23 -0.47 -6.27
N ARG A 58 3.09 -0.77 -7.56
CA ARG A 58 2.74 -2.10 -8.02
C ARG A 58 3.87 -2.72 -8.81
N GLY A 59 3.91 -4.04 -8.81
CA GLY A 59 4.78 -4.80 -9.68
C GLY A 59 4.34 -6.25 -9.79
N GLN A 60 5.04 -7.00 -10.63
CA GLN A 60 4.81 -8.43 -10.79
C GLN A 60 6.05 -9.24 -10.38
N VAL A 61 5.81 -10.35 -9.68
CA VAL A 61 6.80 -11.37 -9.34
C VAL A 61 6.16 -12.71 -9.66
N ASP A 62 6.84 -13.55 -10.45
CA ASP A 62 6.32 -14.87 -10.86
C ASP A 62 4.87 -14.81 -11.39
N GLU A 63 4.58 -13.82 -12.25
CA GLU A 63 3.25 -13.51 -12.83
C GLU A 63 2.17 -13.05 -11.83
N ALA A 64 2.45 -13.06 -10.52
CA ALA A 64 1.55 -12.56 -9.49
C ALA A 64 1.70 -11.04 -9.31
N TRP A 65 0.59 -10.34 -9.08
CA TRP A 65 0.62 -8.92 -8.75
C TRP A 65 0.94 -8.69 -7.28
N HIS A 66 1.71 -7.63 -7.04
CA HIS A 66 2.07 -7.15 -5.71
C HIS A 66 1.79 -5.66 -5.62
N LEU A 67 1.27 -5.22 -4.46
CA LEU A 67 1.04 -3.83 -4.11
C LEU A 67 1.82 -3.50 -2.84
N VAL A 68 2.77 -2.57 -2.92
CA VAL A 68 3.53 -2.04 -1.79
C VAL A 68 2.97 -0.69 -1.38
N LEU A 69 2.71 -0.55 -0.08
CA LEU A 69 2.12 0.61 0.55
C LEU A 69 3.11 1.24 1.53
N LEU A 70 3.38 2.53 1.36
CA LEU A 70 4.26 3.32 2.21
C LEU A 70 3.51 4.54 2.74
N GLN A 71 3.73 4.86 4.01
CA GLN A 71 3.24 6.11 4.58
C GLN A 71 4.09 7.27 4.08
N ALA A 72 3.46 8.26 3.41
CA ALA A 72 4.15 9.39 2.80
C ALA A 72 5.11 10.11 3.77
N ARG A 73 4.67 10.29 5.02
CA ARG A 73 5.46 10.91 6.10
C ARG A 73 6.70 10.11 6.49
N GLU A 74 6.66 8.78 6.36
CA GLU A 74 7.76 7.90 6.75
C GLU A 74 8.86 7.83 5.67
N VAL A 75 8.53 8.19 4.42
CA VAL A 75 9.49 8.31 3.30
C VAL A 75 9.93 9.76 3.03
N GLY A 76 9.56 10.71 3.90
CA GLY A 76 9.96 12.12 3.76
C GLY A 76 9.17 12.91 2.71
N ALA A 77 8.08 12.36 2.18
CA ALA A 77 7.22 13.07 1.24
C ALA A 77 6.10 13.79 1.99
N LEU A 78 6.18 15.11 2.11
CA LEU A 78 5.01 15.94 2.40
C LEU A 78 4.15 16.05 1.14
N VAL A 79 3.40 14.98 0.83
CA VAL A 79 2.35 15.05 -0.19
C VAL A 79 1.44 16.22 0.18
N HIS A 80 1.12 17.10 -0.77
CA HIS A 80 0.33 18.29 -0.47
C HIS A 80 -1.02 17.90 0.17
N GLY A 81 -1.20 18.28 1.44
CA GLY A 81 -2.36 17.89 2.24
C GLY A 81 -2.28 16.54 2.95
N ALA A 82 -1.16 15.82 2.93
CA ALA A 82 -0.94 14.70 3.83
C ALA A 82 -1.02 15.19 5.28
N LYS A 83 -1.83 14.51 6.10
CA LYS A 83 -1.87 14.80 7.53
C LYS A 83 -0.48 14.47 8.10
N THR A 84 0.21 15.47 8.61
CA THR A 84 1.48 15.32 9.34
C THR A 84 1.29 14.74 10.75
N ALA A 85 0.03 14.56 11.16
CA ALA A 85 -0.36 13.95 12.42
C ALA A 85 0.39 12.62 12.64
N PRO A 86 0.84 12.36 13.88
CA PRO A 86 1.51 11.12 14.21
C PRO A 86 0.60 9.93 13.88
N LEU A 87 1.21 8.85 13.36
CA LEU A 87 0.48 7.60 13.20
C LEU A 87 0.14 7.04 14.58
N PRO A 88 -1.06 6.49 14.78
CA PRO A 88 -1.42 5.85 16.04
C PRO A 88 -0.41 4.77 16.43
N THR A 89 -0.12 4.61 17.72
CA THR A 89 0.68 3.48 18.20
C THR A 89 0.02 2.17 17.78
N GLY A 90 0.80 1.25 17.21
CA GLY A 90 0.29 -0.04 16.74
C GLY A 90 -0.56 0.02 15.47
N TRP A 91 -0.49 1.13 14.70
CA TRP A 91 -1.30 1.29 13.49
C TRP A 91 -1.07 0.16 12.48
N LEU A 92 0.17 -0.31 12.35
CA LEU A 92 0.54 -1.34 11.38
C LEU A 92 -0.15 -2.66 11.71
N GLU A 93 -0.19 -3.03 12.99
CA GLU A 93 -0.83 -4.23 13.51
C GLU A 93 -2.37 -4.14 13.47
N ALA A 94 -2.91 -2.93 13.62
CA ALA A 94 -4.35 -2.68 13.55
C ALA A 94 -4.92 -2.74 12.11
N LEU A 95 -4.06 -2.74 11.08
CA LEU A 95 -4.50 -2.87 9.70
C LEU A 95 -5.05 -4.27 9.40
N ASP A 96 -6.25 -4.28 8.82
CA ASP A 96 -6.86 -5.44 8.20
C ASP A 96 -6.45 -5.50 6.72
N LEU A 97 -5.33 -6.19 6.45
CA LEU A 97 -4.79 -6.32 5.09
C LEU A 97 -5.65 -7.20 4.19
N GLU A 98 -6.38 -8.14 4.77
CA GLU A 98 -7.29 -8.98 4.02
C GLU A 98 -8.48 -8.15 3.51
N ALA A 99 -9.02 -7.27 4.35
CA ALA A 99 -10.06 -6.32 3.93
C ALA A 99 -9.62 -5.39 2.79
N LEU A 100 -8.31 -5.11 2.65
CA LEU A 100 -7.77 -4.43 1.47
C LEU A 100 -7.66 -5.35 0.26
N ALA A 101 -7.11 -6.55 0.44
CA ALA A 101 -6.86 -7.45 -0.68
C ALA A 101 -8.16 -7.86 -1.39
N ARG A 102 -9.27 -7.99 -0.65
CA ARG A 102 -10.58 -8.38 -1.17
C ARG A 102 -11.11 -7.47 -2.31
N PRO A 103 -11.23 -6.13 -2.15
CA PRO A 103 -11.62 -5.26 -3.26
C PRO A 103 -10.59 -5.24 -4.38
N LEU A 104 -9.28 -5.33 -4.07
CA LEU A 104 -8.25 -5.36 -5.10
C LEU A 104 -8.33 -6.61 -5.98
N ALA A 105 -8.81 -7.74 -5.46
CA ALA A 105 -9.07 -8.95 -6.25
C ALA A 105 -10.14 -8.79 -7.32
N ARG A 106 -11.00 -7.78 -7.19
CA ARG A 106 -12.02 -7.42 -8.20
C ARG A 106 -11.58 -6.26 -9.08
N HIS A 107 -10.45 -5.61 -8.76
CA HIS A 107 -10.01 -4.42 -9.45
C HIS A 107 -9.29 -4.79 -10.77
N PRO A 108 -9.63 -4.18 -11.92
CA PRO A 108 -9.09 -4.56 -13.23
C PRO A 108 -7.57 -4.36 -13.36
N ALA A 109 -6.98 -3.51 -12.51
CA ALA A 109 -5.52 -3.33 -12.45
C ALA A 109 -4.77 -4.54 -11.85
N PHE A 110 -5.47 -5.47 -11.20
CA PHE A 110 -4.92 -6.64 -10.53
C PHE A 110 -5.71 -7.91 -10.90
N PRO A 111 -5.67 -8.33 -12.18
CA PRO A 111 -6.34 -9.56 -12.60
C PRO A 111 -5.82 -10.75 -11.78
N GLY A 112 -6.73 -11.50 -11.16
CA GLY A 112 -6.39 -12.63 -10.29
C GLY A 112 -6.02 -12.25 -8.85
N GLY A 113 -6.10 -10.97 -8.48
CA GLY A 113 -5.74 -10.49 -7.15
C GLY A 113 -4.33 -9.94 -7.05
N THR A 114 -3.98 -9.49 -5.84
CA THR A 114 -2.69 -8.91 -5.54
C THR A 114 -2.28 -9.22 -4.11
N SER A 115 -1.01 -9.53 -3.91
CA SER A 115 -0.42 -9.59 -2.57
C SER A 115 -0.16 -8.17 -2.09
N VAL A 116 -0.49 -7.88 -0.83
CA VAL A 116 -0.40 -6.54 -0.25
C VAL A 116 0.74 -6.51 0.75
N HIS A 117 1.65 -5.56 0.61
CA HIS A 117 2.77 -5.32 1.50
C HIS A 117 2.67 -3.92 2.09
N VAL A 118 2.48 -3.79 3.39
CA VAL A 118 2.53 -2.50 4.09
C VAL A 118 3.88 -2.38 4.78
N VAL A 119 4.62 -1.34 4.41
CA VAL A 119 5.95 -1.08 4.93
C VAL A 119 5.89 0.07 5.91
N GLN A 120 6.43 -0.16 7.10
CA GLN A 120 6.63 0.86 8.13
C GLN A 120 8.12 1.22 8.21
N LEU A 121 8.40 2.52 8.16
CA LEU A 121 9.75 3.06 8.35
C LEU A 121 9.77 3.90 9.64
N PRO A 122 10.15 3.30 10.78
CA PRO A 122 10.16 3.99 12.08
C PRO A 122 11.28 5.04 12.23
N GLY A 123 12.05 5.32 11.18
CA GLY A 123 13.17 6.28 11.20
C GLY A 123 14.50 5.71 11.73
N THR A 124 14.60 4.39 11.89
CA THR A 124 15.85 3.69 12.22
C THR A 124 16.30 2.83 11.03
N GLU A 125 17.50 2.24 11.06
CA GLU A 125 18.01 1.37 9.96
C GLU A 125 17.15 0.12 9.70
N ALA A 126 16.16 -0.17 10.54
CA ALA A 126 15.23 -1.26 10.37
C ALA A 126 13.85 -0.79 9.89
N PHE A 127 13.33 -1.45 8.86
CA PHE A 127 11.93 -1.34 8.42
C PHE A 127 11.14 -2.59 8.84
N ARG A 128 9.81 -2.45 8.92
CA ARG A 128 8.90 -3.58 9.14
C ARG A 128 7.97 -3.74 7.96
N VAL A 129 7.63 -4.98 7.63
CA VAL A 129 6.67 -5.29 6.56
C VAL A 129 5.60 -6.21 7.11
N ARG A 130 4.33 -5.84 6.91
CA ARG A 130 3.22 -6.78 7.03
C ARG A 130 2.72 -7.15 5.65
N THR A 131 2.54 -8.43 5.41
CA THR A 131 2.12 -8.97 4.11
C THR A 131 0.81 -9.73 4.24
N PHE A 132 -0.07 -9.55 3.25
CA PHE A 132 -1.15 -10.48 2.92
C PHE A 132 -0.85 -11.11 1.55
N GLY A 133 -1.01 -12.42 1.43
CA GLY A 133 -0.65 -13.17 0.22
C GLY A 133 0.81 -13.61 0.20
N THR A 134 1.39 -13.70 -0.99
CA THR A 134 2.75 -14.21 -1.21
C THR A 134 3.78 -13.12 -0.93
N PRO A 135 4.79 -13.37 -0.06
CA PRO A 135 5.88 -12.43 0.16
C PRO A 135 6.69 -12.14 -1.12
N ALA A 136 7.07 -10.88 -1.33
CA ALA A 136 7.96 -10.45 -2.40
C ALA A 136 9.05 -9.50 -1.84
N PRO A 137 10.03 -10.03 -1.10
CA PRO A 137 11.05 -9.22 -0.42
C PRO A 137 11.89 -8.38 -1.40
N ASP A 138 12.24 -8.93 -2.56
CA ASP A 138 13.05 -8.22 -3.57
C ASP A 138 12.28 -7.03 -4.18
N LEU A 139 10.97 -7.19 -4.37
CA LEU A 139 10.10 -6.11 -4.84
C LEU A 139 9.97 -5.01 -3.78
N VAL A 140 9.81 -5.36 -2.50
CA VAL A 140 9.80 -4.38 -1.40
C VAL A 140 11.13 -3.64 -1.31
N ALA A 141 12.27 -4.35 -1.44
CA ALA A 141 13.59 -3.74 -1.43
C ALA A 141 13.78 -2.76 -2.60
N GLU A 142 13.29 -3.11 -3.80
CA GLU A 142 13.35 -2.23 -4.98
C GLU A 142 12.47 -0.97 -4.79
N VAL A 143 11.28 -1.10 -4.21
CA VAL A 143 10.46 0.09 -3.85
C VAL A 143 11.20 0.97 -2.84
N LEU A 144 11.75 0.39 -1.78
CA LEU A 144 12.51 1.12 -0.76
C LEU A 144 13.70 1.86 -1.36
N LYS A 145 14.46 1.21 -2.25
CA LYS A 145 15.57 1.81 -2.97
C LYS A 145 15.13 3.03 -3.77
N ARG A 146 14.02 2.95 -4.50
CA ARG A 146 13.46 4.08 -5.28
C ARG A 146 12.99 5.23 -4.39
N THR A 147 12.51 4.92 -3.19
CA THR A 147 12.07 5.94 -2.23
C THR A 147 13.17 6.48 -1.32
N SER A 148 14.34 5.83 -1.26
CA SER A 148 15.46 6.24 -0.40
C SER A 148 15.98 7.64 -0.74
N HIS A 149 15.99 8.02 -2.01
CA HIS A 149 16.37 9.37 -2.45
C HIS A 149 15.40 10.46 -1.99
N ILE A 150 14.16 10.09 -1.66
CA ILE A 150 13.14 11.01 -1.13
C ILE A 150 13.41 11.31 0.35
N GLN A 151 13.96 10.34 1.10
CA GLN A 151 14.33 10.51 2.51
C GLN A 151 15.51 11.49 2.71
N ILE A 152 16.41 11.59 1.73
CA ILE A 152 17.63 12.43 1.82
C ILE A 152 17.30 13.94 1.86
N TRP A 153 16.10 14.34 1.42
CA TRP A 153 15.64 15.74 1.51
C TRP A 153 15.35 16.20 2.96
N HIS A 154 15.43 15.31 3.96
CA HIS A 154 15.18 15.62 5.37
C HIS A 154 16.44 15.65 6.26
N LEU A 155 17.65 15.70 5.68
CA LEU A 155 18.90 15.88 6.44
C LEU A 155 19.47 17.32 6.38
N ALA A 156 18.77 18.26 5.76
CA ALA A 156 19.13 19.68 5.79
C ALA A 156 18.02 20.50 6.47
N ASP A 157 18.42 21.08 7.60
CA ASP A 157 17.80 22.11 8.46
C ASP A 157 16.63 21.73 9.39
#